data_AF-A0A7C1ZXQ8-F1
#
_entry.id   AF-A0A7C1ZXQ8-F1
#
_cell.length_a   1.000
_cell.length_b   1.000
_cell.length_c   1.000
_cell.angle_alpha   90.00
_cell.angle_beta   90.00
_cell.angle_gamma   90.00
#
_symmetry.space_group_name_H-M   'P 1'
#
loop_
_entity.id
_entity.type
_entity.pdbx_description
1 polymer ?
#
loop_
_entity_poly.entity_id
_entity_poly.type
_entity_poly.pdbx_seq_one_letter_code
_entity_poly.pdbx_strand_id
1 'polypeptide(L)' 'MNRAHRKHQFTISEWHKMGEYKIFEPPARMELIEGEIIDMAPIGPSHGGRVKRLNHL' A
#
# COMPACT_ATOMS: atom_id res chain seq x y z
N MET A 1 5.29 33.80 -11.83
CA MET A 1 4.03 33.10 -11.50
C MET A 1 4.38 31.77 -10.85
N ASN A 2 4.31 31.66 -9.53
CA ASN A 2 4.55 30.40 -8.82
C ASN A 2 3.18 29.69 -8.72
N ARG A 3 2.86 28.78 -9.65
CA ARG A 3 1.66 27.95 -9.51
C ARG A 3 1.99 26.84 -8.53
N ALA A 4 1.55 26.98 -7.29
CA ALA A 4 1.58 25.86 -6.35
C ALA A 4 0.72 24.72 -6.92
N HIS A 5 1.33 23.56 -7.16
CA HIS A 5 0.61 22.37 -7.58
C HIS A 5 -0.24 21.85 -6.41
N ARG A 6 -1.50 21.49 -6.69
CA ARG A 6 -2.39 20.90 -5.69
C ARG A 6 -2.13 19.40 -5.65
N LYS A 7 -1.84 18.85 -4.46
CA LYS A 7 -1.78 17.39 -4.26
C LYS A 7 -3.21 16.83 -4.27
N HIS A 8 -3.41 15.75 -5.00
CA HIS A 8 -4.65 14.99 -4.98
C HIS A 8 -4.40 13.70 -4.19
N GLN A 9 -5.28 13.44 -3.23
CA GLN A 9 -5.27 12.24 -2.41
C GLN A 9 -6.19 11.20 -3.03
N PHE A 10 -5.85 9.92 -2.91
CA PHE A 10 -6.66 8.83 -3.40
C PHE A 10 -7.75 8.43 -2.40
N THR A 11 -8.92 8.09 -2.93
CA THR A 11 -10.00 7.49 -2.17
C THR A 11 -9.85 5.97 -2.12
N ILE A 12 -10.52 5.35 -1.14
CA ILE A 12 -10.65 3.89 -1.06
C ILE A 12 -11.26 3.31 -2.35
N SER A 13 -12.21 4.03 -2.96
CA SER A 13 -12.87 3.58 -4.19
C SER A 13 -11.92 3.53 -5.39
N GLU A 14 -11.02 4.51 -5.50
CA GLU A 14 -10.01 4.56 -6.57
C GLU A 14 -8.96 3.48 -6.37
N TRP A 15 -8.54 3.24 -5.12
CA TRP A 15 -7.63 2.16 -4.76
C TRP A 15 -8.16 0.79 -5.20
N HIS A 16 -9.44 0.49 -4.93
CA HIS A 16 -10.03 -0.77 -5.38
C HIS A 16 -10.08 -0.88 -6.91
N LYS A 17 -10.43 0.20 -7.61
CA LYS A 17 -10.40 0.23 -9.08
C LYS A 17 -8.99 -0.02 -9.62
N MET A 18 -7.96 0.57 -9.01
CA MET A 18 -6.56 0.32 -9.43
C MET A 18 -6.18 -1.17 -9.33
N GLY A 19 -6.66 -1.87 -8.30
CA GLY A 19 -6.52 -3.32 -8.19
C GLY A 19 -7.27 -4.09 -9.28
N GLU A 20 -8.53 -3.73 -9.55
CA GLU A 20 -9.36 -4.33 -10.60
C GLU A 20 -8.73 -4.17 -11.99
N TYR A 21 -8.21 -2.98 -12.30
CA TYR A 21 -7.54 -2.66 -13.56
C TYR A 21 -6.08 -3.13 -13.63
N LYS A 22 -5.57 -3.81 -12.59
CA LYS A 22 -4.19 -4.32 -12.53
C LYS A 22 -3.13 -3.23 -12.79
N ILE A 23 -3.33 -2.05 -12.22
CA ILE A 23 -2.38 -0.93 -12.33
C ILE A 23 -1.05 -1.26 -11.64
N PHE A 24 -1.10 -2.05 -10.57
CA PHE A 24 0.08 -2.49 -9.84
C PHE A 24 0.51 -3.90 -10.29
N GLU A 25 1.82 -4.12 -10.29
CA GLU A 25 2.43 -5.43 -10.49
C GLU A 25 1.88 -6.44 -9.46
N PRO A 26 1.62 -7.71 -9.83
CA PRO A 26 1.09 -8.71 -8.90
C PRO A 26 1.86 -8.88 -7.57
N PRO A 27 3.20 -8.79 -7.51
CA PRO A 27 3.95 -8.85 -6.25
C PRO A 27 4.01 -7.52 -5.49
N ALA A 28 3.49 -6.41 -6.04
CA ALA A 28 3.53 -5.12 -5.38
C ALA A 28 2.76 -5.17 -4.05
N ARG A 29 3.46 -4.86 -2.96
CA ARG A 29 2.87 -4.76 -1.62
C ARG A 29 2.83 -3.30 -1.24
N MET A 30 1.68 -2.68 -1.45
CA MET A 30 1.43 -1.27 -1.15
C MET A 30 0.22 -1.13 -0.22
N GLU A 31 0.15 0.00 0.48
CA GLU A 31 -0.93 0.35 1.40
C GLU A 31 -1.47 1.74 1.04
N LEU A 32 -2.79 1.93 1.18
CA LEU A 32 -3.40 3.25 1.14
C LEU A 32 -3.54 3.78 2.58
N ILE A 33 -2.79 4.81 2.94
CA ILE A 33 -2.85 5.47 4.25
C ILE A 33 -3.08 6.95 4.06
N GLU A 34 -4.16 7.49 4.66
CA GLU A 34 -4.53 8.92 4.60
C GLU A 34 -4.62 9.50 3.17
N GLY A 35 -4.91 8.63 2.19
CA GLY A 35 -5.01 8.99 0.78
C GLY A 35 -3.70 8.85 -0.01
N GLU A 36 -2.61 8.49 0.66
CA GLU A 36 -1.30 8.26 0.04
C GLU A 36 -1.07 6.77 -0.16
N ILE A 37 -0.50 6.41 -1.31
CA ILE A 37 -0.06 5.05 -1.60
C ILE A 37 1.40 4.94 -1.15
N ILE A 38 1.66 4.03 -0.23
CA ILE A 38 3.00 3.78 0.31
C ILE A 38 3.41 2.34 0.10
N ASP A 39 4.72 2.10 -0.06
CA ASP A 39 5.25 0.74 -0.09
C ASP A 39 5.19 0.12 1.31
N MET A 40 4.67 -1.09 1.39
CA MET A 40 4.62 -1.85 2.63
C MET A 40 6.05 -2.26 3.03
N ALA A 41 6.37 -2.13 4.32
CA ALA A 41 7.67 -2.55 4.82
C ALA A 41 7.96 -4.03 4.47
N PRO A 42 9.22 -4.38 4.12
CA PRO A 42 9.57 -5.75 3.81
C PRO A 42 9.36 -6.66 5.03
N ILE A 43 8.81 -7.85 4.79
CA ILE A 43 8.66 -8.86 5.85
C ILE A 43 9.99 -9.60 5.99
N GLY A 44 10.82 -9.16 6.93
CA GLY A 44 12.06 -9.84 7.28
C GLY A 44 11.82 -11.09 8.15
N PRO A 45 12.85 -11.95 8.33
CA PRO A 45 12.73 -13.19 9.10
C PRO A 45 12.21 -13.00 10.53
N SER A 46 12.65 -11.93 11.22
CA SER A 46 12.19 -11.62 12.58
C SER A 46 10.70 -11.26 12.61
N HIS A 47 10.25 -10.39 11.69
CA HIS A 47 8.84 -10.01 11.59
C HIS A 47 7.98 -11.23 11.24
N GLY A 48 8.34 -11.96 10.17
CA GLY A 48 7.60 -13.13 9.71
C GLY A 48 7.52 -14.24 10.76
N GLY A 49 8.61 -14.52 11.48
CA GLY A 49 8.64 -15.51 12.55
C GLY A 49 7.76 -15.13 13.75
N ARG A 50 7.73 -13.85 14.12
CA ARG A 50 6.84 -13.36 15.20
C ARG A 50 5.37 -13.46 14.81
N VAL A 51 5.01 -13.04 13.60
CA VAL A 51 3.64 -13.14 13.09
C VAL A 51 3.17 -14.60 13.04
N LYS A 52 3.99 -15.52 12.49
CA LYS A 52 3.68 -16.96 12.47
C LYS A 52 3.42 -17.51 13.87
N ARG A 53 4.29 -17.18 14.83
CA ARG A 53 4.11 -17.61 16.22
C ARG A 53 2.83 -17.03 16.82
N LEU A 54 2.52 -15.75 16.62
CA LEU A 54 1.29 -15.16 17.16
C LEU A 54 0.03 -15.83 16.60
N ASN A 55 0.07 -16.19 15.32
CA ASN A 55 -1.05 -16.82 14.64
C ASN A 55 -1.13 -18.36 14.85
N HIS A 56 -0.16 -18.97 15.56
CA HIS A 56 -0.03 -20.41 15.84
C HIS A 56 -0.70 -21.34 14.81
N LEU A 57 -0.24 -21.22 13.56
CA LEU A 57 -0.14 -22.35 12.64
C LEU A 57 1.00 -23.28 13.11
#